data_AF-A0A2E3KC52-F1
#
_entry.id   AF-A0A2E3KC52-F1
#
_cell.length_a   1.000
_cell.length_b   1.000
_cell.length_c   1.000
_cell.angle_alpha   90.00
_cell.angle_beta   90.00
_cell.angle_gamma   90.00
#
_symmetry.space_group_name_H-M   'P 1'
#
loop_
_entity.id
_entity.type
_entity.pdbx_description
1 polymer ?
#
loop_
_entity_poly.entity_id
_entity_poly.type
_entity_poly.pdbx_seq_one_letter_code
_entity_poly.pdbx_strand_id
1 'polypeptide(L)'
;MRRSILKSSPRHLYKTVDLIWRRAGDKAVDFNFYSKRALLAAVLSSTTLYWLDDKSENHAKTWDFLDRRISDVMRIPKVKANLRKVIDLTLTPIAKRWGSWKTT
;
A
#
# COMPACT_ATOMS: atom_id res chain seq x y z
N MET A 1 19.95 7.35 -31.41
CA MET A 1 19.76 8.18 -30.20
C MET A 1 18.32 8.06 -29.68
N ARG A 2 17.98 7.08 -28.82
CA ARG A 2 16.71 7.05 -28.04
C ARG A 2 16.71 5.92 -26.99
N ARG A 3 17.16 6.19 -25.77
CA ARG A 3 17.06 5.26 -24.60
C ARG A 3 16.64 5.98 -23.29
N SER A 4 15.97 7.13 -23.38
CA SER A 4 15.74 8.00 -22.20
C SER A 4 14.29 8.03 -21.66
N ILE A 5 13.29 7.57 -22.42
CA ILE A 5 11.88 7.77 -22.07
C ILE A 5 11.44 6.88 -20.89
N LEU A 6 12.02 5.68 -20.75
CA LEU A 6 11.63 4.73 -19.72
C LEU A 6 12.11 5.09 -18.31
N LYS A 7 13.12 5.97 -18.16
CA LYS A 7 13.69 6.31 -16.85
C LYS A 7 12.92 7.40 -16.09
N SER A 8 12.07 8.18 -16.77
CA SER A 8 11.40 9.34 -16.19
C SER A 8 10.03 9.01 -15.59
N SER A 9 9.30 8.05 -16.16
CA SER A 9 7.93 7.70 -15.74
C SER A 9 7.78 7.33 -14.25
N PRO A 10 8.52 6.34 -13.69
CA PRO A 10 8.37 5.96 -12.29
C PRO A 10 8.76 7.07 -11.32
N ARG A 11 9.69 7.95 -11.72
CA ARG A 11 10.09 9.12 -10.92
C ARG A 11 8.97 10.14 -10.83
N HIS A 12 8.22 10.37 -11.91
CA HIS A 12 7.07 11.28 -11.89
C HIS A 12 5.93 10.73 -11.04
N LEU A 13 5.61 9.44 -11.18
CA LEU A 13 4.61 8.79 -10.33
C LEU A 13 4.96 8.92 -8.84
N TYR A 14 6.21 8.64 -8.48
CA TYR A 14 6.67 8.79 -7.10
C TYR A 14 6.51 10.23 -6.59
N LYS A 15 6.91 11.24 -7.39
CA LYS A 15 6.76 12.65 -7.03
C LYS A 15 5.30 13.05 -6.83
N THR A 16 4.39 12.59 -7.70
CA THR A 16 2.96 12.86 -7.58
C THR A 16 2.40 12.26 -6.29
N VAL A 17 2.72 11.00 -6.02
CA VAL A 17 2.30 10.28 -4.81
C VAL A 17 2.84 10.94 -3.55
N ASP A 18 4.12 11.33 -3.55
CA ASP A 18 4.74 12.02 -2.42
C ASP A 18 4.07 13.38 -2.16
N LEU A 19 3.75 14.13 -3.22
CA LEU A 19 3.07 15.41 -3.12
C LEU A 19 1.64 15.28 -2.56
N ILE A 20 0.89 14.26 -2.99
CA ILE A 20 -0.45 13.97 -2.47
C ILE A 20 -0.38 13.71 -0.96
N TRP A 21 0.53 12.83 -0.52
CA TRP A 21 0.67 12.52 0.91
C TRP A 21 1.14 13.71 1.74
N ARG A 22 2.08 14.52 1.22
CA ARG A 22 2.50 15.75 1.89
C ARG A 22 1.36 16.75 2.03
N ARG A 23 0.53 16.92 0.99
CA ARG A 23 -0.66 17.78 1.06
C ARG A 23 -1.75 17.24 1.96
N ALA A 24 -1.86 15.91 2.07
CA ALA A 24 -2.72 15.26 3.05
C ALA A 24 -2.18 15.34 4.50
N GLY A 25 -1.01 15.97 4.72
CA GLY A 25 -0.43 16.19 6.05
C GLY A 25 0.32 14.99 6.62
N ASP A 26 0.72 14.01 5.79
CA ASP A 26 1.51 12.86 6.25
C ASP A 26 2.89 13.29 6.77
N LYS A 27 3.19 12.92 8.02
CA LYS A 27 4.49 13.16 8.70
C LYS A 27 5.24 11.85 9.00
N ALA A 28 4.84 10.73 8.38
CA ALA A 28 5.52 9.45 8.59
C ALA A 28 7.00 9.54 8.18
N VAL A 29 7.89 8.97 8.99
CA VAL A 29 9.34 8.90 8.71
C VAL A 29 9.88 7.47 8.85
N ASP A 30 9.02 6.55 9.24
CA ASP A 30 9.31 5.15 9.51
C ASP A 30 8.82 4.25 8.35
N PHE A 31 8.67 2.95 8.59
CA PHE A 31 8.18 1.99 7.59
C PHE A 31 6.81 2.39 6.97
N ASN A 32 6.02 3.17 7.69
CA ASN A 32 4.74 3.70 7.22
C ASN A 32 4.92 4.66 6.03
N PHE A 33 6.04 5.41 5.99
CA PHE A 33 6.38 6.34 4.91
C PHE A 33 6.40 5.63 3.54
N TYR A 34 7.14 4.51 3.47
CA TYR A 34 7.28 3.72 2.24
C TYR A 34 5.99 2.96 1.91
N SER A 35 5.37 2.36 2.93
CA SER A 35 4.14 1.58 2.76
C SER A 35 3.01 2.41 2.17
N LYS A 36 2.78 3.62 2.70
CA LYS A 36 1.74 4.55 2.22
C LYS A 36 1.97 4.97 0.76
N ARG A 37 3.22 5.26 0.40
CA ARG A 37 3.59 5.67 -0.97
C ARG A 37 3.46 4.53 -1.96
N ALA A 38 3.90 3.33 -1.60
CA ALA A 38 3.74 2.15 -2.43
C ALA A 38 2.26 1.85 -2.71
N LEU A 39 1.41 1.91 -1.67
CA LEU A 39 -0.03 1.66 -1.81
C LEU A 39 -0.71 2.72 -2.67
N LEU A 40 -0.45 4.00 -2.44
CA LEU A 40 -1.04 5.06 -3.26
C LEU A 40 -0.54 5.02 -4.72
N ALA A 41 0.72 4.68 -4.95
CA ALA A 41 1.25 4.48 -6.30
C ALA A 41 0.54 3.32 -7.04
N ALA A 42 0.22 2.23 -6.33
CA ALA A 42 -0.53 1.10 -6.88
C ALA A 42 -1.98 1.50 -7.22
N VAL A 43 -2.67 2.22 -6.33
CA VAL A 43 -4.02 2.73 -6.59
C VAL A 43 -4.03 3.70 -7.77
N LEU A 44 -3.12 4.67 -7.80
CA LEU A 44 -3.07 5.69 -8.84
C LEU A 44 -2.76 5.07 -10.21
N SER A 45 -1.78 4.17 -10.29
CA SER A 45 -1.40 3.53 -11.56
C SER A 45 -2.49 2.61 -12.09
N SER A 46 -3.10 1.77 -11.25
CA SER A 46 -4.21 0.89 -11.66
C SER A 46 -5.46 1.67 -12.07
N THR A 47 -5.81 2.72 -11.33
CA THR A 47 -6.97 3.59 -11.66
C THR A 47 -6.73 4.33 -12.98
N THR A 48 -5.51 4.84 -13.20
CA THR A 48 -5.14 5.50 -14.46
C THR A 48 -5.26 4.52 -15.63
N LEU A 49 -4.79 3.28 -15.47
CA LEU A 49 -4.92 2.25 -16.50
C LEU A 49 -6.37 1.89 -16.79
N TYR A 50 -7.21 1.76 -15.76
CA TYR A 50 -8.64 1.51 -15.91
C TYR A 50 -9.33 2.66 -16.65
N TRP A 51 -8.98 3.90 -16.31
CA TRP A 51 -9.54 5.11 -16.91
C TRP A 51 -9.30 5.21 -18.42
N LEU A 52 -8.17 4.71 -18.92
CA LEU A 52 -7.84 4.74 -20.35
C LEU A 52 -8.86 3.99 -21.22
N ASP A 53 -9.50 2.97 -20.68
CA ASP A 53 -10.49 2.15 -21.39
C ASP A 53 -11.95 2.51 -21.05
N ASP A 54 -12.16 3.37 -20.04
CA ASP A 54 -13.51 3.69 -19.57
C ASP A 54 -14.24 4.69 -20.48
N LYS A 55 -15.29 4.20 -21.15
CA LYS A 55 -16.21 4.98 -22.00
C LYS A 55 -17.54 5.34 -21.32
N SER A 56 -17.69 5.06 -20.04
CA SER A 56 -18.90 5.45 -19.29
C SER A 56 -19.04 6.96 -19.18
N GLU A 57 -20.28 7.45 -19.03
CA GLU A 57 -20.56 8.87 -18.83
C GLU A 57 -19.79 9.39 -17.60
N ASN A 58 -19.08 10.51 -17.78
CA ASN A 58 -18.22 11.13 -16.77
C ASN A 58 -17.22 10.18 -16.09
N HIS A 59 -16.88 9.07 -16.74
CA HIS A 59 -16.02 8.00 -16.20
C HIS A 59 -16.53 7.41 -14.87
N ALA A 60 -17.85 7.28 -14.70
CA ALA A 60 -18.46 6.74 -13.49
C ALA A 60 -17.85 5.40 -13.05
N LYS A 61 -17.56 4.49 -14.00
CA LYS A 61 -16.94 3.19 -13.69
C LYS A 61 -15.53 3.32 -13.12
N THR A 62 -14.76 4.32 -13.55
CA THR A 62 -13.44 4.64 -13.00
C THR A 62 -13.54 5.11 -11.56
N TRP A 63 -14.53 5.96 -11.24
CA TRP A 63 -14.77 6.40 -9.86
C TRP A 63 -15.14 5.22 -8.95
N ASP A 64 -16.01 4.32 -9.41
CA ASP A 64 -16.36 3.10 -8.68
C ASP A 64 -15.15 2.15 -8.51
N PHE A 65 -14.28 2.08 -9.53
CA PHE A 65 -13.03 1.32 -9.43
C PHE A 65 -12.08 1.92 -8.39
N LEU A 66 -11.92 3.25 -8.39
CA LEU A 66 -11.07 3.96 -7.43
C LEU A 66 -11.55 3.73 -6.00
N ASP A 67 -12.85 3.86 -5.74
CA ASP A 67 -13.42 3.68 -4.40
C ASP A 67 -13.14 2.28 -3.83
N ARG A 68 -13.33 1.24 -4.67
CA ARG A 68 -12.99 -0.15 -4.32
C ARG A 68 -11.50 -0.30 -3.97
N ARG A 69 -10.60 0.32 -4.73
CA ARG A 69 -9.15 0.26 -4.47
C ARG A 69 -8.74 0.99 -3.21
N ILE A 70 -9.36 2.14 -2.90
CA ILE A 70 -9.16 2.84 -1.63
C ILE A 70 -9.66 1.99 -0.46
N SER A 71 -10.83 1.37 -0.60
CA SER A 71 -11.38 0.43 0.39
C SER A 71 -10.43 -0.75 0.65
N ASP A 72 -9.84 -1.34 -0.39
CA ASP A 72 -8.86 -2.42 -0.26
C ASP A 72 -7.63 -1.99 0.55
N VAL A 73 -7.10 -0.79 0.29
CA VAL A 73 -5.96 -0.23 1.05
C VAL A 73 -6.29 -0.09 2.54
N MET A 74 -7.51 0.33 2.88
CA MET A 74 -7.96 0.46 4.27
C MET A 74 -8.10 -0.89 5.01
N ARG A 75 -8.19 -2.01 4.29
CA ARG A 75 -8.25 -3.36 4.87
C ARG A 75 -6.87 -3.92 5.20
N ILE A 76 -5.81 -3.48 4.54
CA ILE A 76 -4.44 -4.00 4.72
C ILE A 76 -3.95 -3.90 6.18
N PRO A 77 -4.13 -2.78 6.90
CA PRO A 77 -3.77 -2.70 8.32
C PRO A 77 -4.52 -3.71 9.18
N LYS A 78 -5.82 -3.91 8.91
CA LYS A 78 -6.67 -4.87 9.63
C LYS A 78 -6.18 -6.31 9.42
N VAL A 79 -5.84 -6.67 8.19
CA VAL A 79 -5.28 -8.00 7.86
C VAL A 79 -3.93 -8.22 8.58
N LYS A 80 -3.03 -7.23 8.57
CA LYS A 80 -1.75 -7.31 9.30
C LYS A 80 -1.92 -7.43 10.82
N ALA A 81 -2.94 -6.81 11.39
CA ALA A 81 -3.23 -6.92 12.82
C ALA A 81 -3.76 -8.31 13.18
N ASN A 82 -4.67 -8.86 12.36
CA ASN A 82 -5.23 -10.18 12.57
C ASN A 82 -4.17 -11.28 12.43
N LEU A 83 -3.28 -11.17 11.44
CA LEU A 83 -2.19 -12.14 11.25
C LEU A 83 -1.24 -12.17 12.46
N ARG A 84 -0.88 -11.00 13.01
CA ARG A 84 -0.07 -10.91 14.24
C ARG A 84 -0.77 -11.58 15.42
N LYS A 85 -2.07 -11.34 15.62
CA LYS A 85 -2.84 -12.01 16.68
C LYS A 85 -2.83 -13.54 16.53
N VAL A 86 -3.02 -14.06 15.32
CA VAL A 86 -3.00 -15.52 15.08
C VAL A 86 -1.62 -16.10 15.35
N ILE A 87 -0.57 -15.44 14.88
CA ILE A 87 0.83 -15.82 15.16
C ILE A 87 1.09 -15.82 16.66
N ASP A 88 0.70 -14.76 17.38
CA ASP A 88 0.92 -14.66 18.82
C ASP A 88 0.11 -15.72 19.58
N LEU A 89 -1.12 -16.01 19.16
CA LEU A 89 -1.94 -17.04 19.82
C LEU A 89 -1.40 -18.45 19.60
N THR A 90 -0.80 -18.73 18.44
CA THR A 90 -0.38 -20.09 18.05
C THR A 90 1.09 -20.39 18.33
N LEU A 91 1.99 -19.44 18.09
CA LEU A 91 3.43 -19.65 18.14
C LEU A 91 4.05 -19.27 19.49
N THR A 92 3.49 -18.30 20.22
CA THR A 92 4.03 -17.88 21.52
C THR A 92 3.99 -18.98 22.60
N PRO A 93 2.93 -19.81 22.72
CA PRO A 93 2.90 -20.89 23.70
C PRO A 93 3.98 -21.96 23.43
N ILE A 94 4.25 -22.25 22.15
CA ILE A 94 5.30 -23.18 21.73
C ILE A 94 6.66 -22.53 21.99
N ALA A 95 6.93 -21.32 21.49
CA ALA A 95 8.19 -20.63 21.71
C ALA A 95 8.55 -20.47 23.20
N LYS A 96 7.56 -20.22 24.06
CA LYS A 96 7.74 -20.14 25.52
C LYS A 96 8.07 -21.51 26.16
N ARG A 97 7.54 -22.60 25.61
CA ARG A 97 7.79 -23.99 26.06
C ARG A 97 9.20 -24.49 25.71
N TRP A 98 9.83 -23.95 24.66
CA TRP A 98 11.21 -24.27 24.25
C TRP A 98 12.24 -23.25 24.77
N GLY A 99 11.88 -22.40 25.75
CA GLY A 99 12.75 -21.35 26.30
C GLY A 99 13.19 -21.56 27.76
N SER A 100 12.79 -22.66 28.42
CA SER A 100 13.00 -22.87 29.86
C SER A 100 14.40 -23.35 30.28
N TRP A 101 15.33 -23.56 29.35
CA TRP A 101 16.69 -24.07 29.67
C TRP A 101 17.70 -22.99 30.11
N LYS A 102 17.29 -21.72 30.27
CA LYS A 102 18.18 -20.61 30.67
C LYS A 102 18.06 -20.18 32.14
N THR A 103 17.51 -21.02 33.01
CA THR A 103 17.51 -20.78 34.47
C THR A 103 18.07 -21.99 35.21
N THR A 104 19.38 -22.15 35.14
CA THR A 104 20.27 -22.70 36.19
C THR A 104 21.60 -21.99 36.03
#